data_AF-A0A522WWV2-F1
#
_entry.id   AF-A0A522WWV2-F1
#
_cell.length_a   1.000
_cell.length_b   1.000
_cell.length_c   1.000
_cell.angle_alpha   90.00
_cell.angle_beta   90.00
_cell.angle_gamma   90.00
#
_symmetry.space_group_name_H-M   'P 1'
#
loop_
_entity.id
_entity.type
_entity.pdbx_description
1 polymer ?
#
loop_
_entity_poly.entity_id
_entity_poly.type
_entity_poly.pdbx_seq_one_letter_code
_entity_poly.pdbx_strand_id
1 'polypeptide(L)'
;MAAITFDTLKYANRLKAAGVPDKQAEDEAAVLAEAAALEVNLKDLKEELLAHQRAMHRDIDALRHEMDTRFAQVDARFVQLEQRLIIKLGALMIFSVGIVAVLVNFVG
;
A
#
# COMPACT_ATOMS: atom_id res chain seq x y z
N MET A 1 -3.17 -21.54 18.05
CA MET A 1 -4.26 -22.54 18.10
C MET A 1 -3.69 -23.84 17.58
N ALA A 2 -3.85 -24.95 18.31
CA ALA A 2 -3.39 -26.24 17.80
C ALA A 2 -4.23 -26.59 16.57
N ALA A 3 -3.59 -26.74 15.40
CA ALA A 3 -4.25 -27.29 14.24
C ALA A 3 -4.72 -28.70 14.62
N ILE A 4 -6.03 -28.91 14.67
CA ILE A 4 -6.61 -30.23 14.87
C ILE A 4 -6.33 -30.98 13.58
N THR A 5 -5.25 -31.77 13.56
CA THR A 5 -4.91 -32.59 12.41
C THR A 5 -5.96 -33.70 12.28
N PHE A 6 -6.49 -33.86 11.07
CA PHE A 6 -7.40 -34.96 10.79
C PHE A 6 -6.62 -36.28 10.83
N ASP A 7 -6.95 -37.15 11.78
CA ASP A 7 -6.32 -38.46 11.94
C ASP A 7 -7.10 -39.51 11.14
N THR A 8 -6.65 -39.70 9.90
CA THR A 8 -7.21 -40.63 8.92
C THR A 8 -7.33 -42.06 9.47
N LEU A 9 -6.32 -42.54 10.21
CA LEU A 9 -6.31 -43.90 10.76
C LEU A 9 -7.34 -44.05 11.89
N LYS A 10 -7.38 -43.09 12.81
CA LYS A 10 -8.38 -43.10 13.89
C LYS A 10 -9.80 -43.00 13.35
N TYR A 11 -10.01 -42.25 12.26
CA TYR A 11 -11.32 -42.14 11.60
C TYR A 11 -11.72 -43.45 10.91
N ALA A 12 -10.84 -44.05 10.10
CA ALA A 12 -11.08 -45.35 9.46
C ALA A 12 -11.40 -46.45 10.50
N ASN A 13 -10.63 -46.52 11.59
CA ASN A 13 -10.85 -47.50 12.65
C ASN A 13 -12.21 -47.33 13.35
N ARG A 14 -12.72 -46.10 13.48
CA ARG A 14 -14.08 -45.86 14.01
C ARG A 14 -15.17 -46.33 13.05
N LEU A 15 -14.98 -46.13 11.75
CA LEU A 15 -15.91 -46.62 10.73
C LEU A 15 -15.96 -48.16 10.72
N LYS A 16 -14.80 -48.82 10.79
CA LYS A 16 -14.71 -50.29 10.92
C LYS A 16 -15.44 -50.79 12.17
N ALA A 17 -15.24 -50.14 13.31
CA ALA A 17 -15.93 -50.47 14.56
C ALA A 17 -17.45 -50.26 14.49
N ALA A 18 -17.94 -49.39 13.59
CA ALA A 18 -19.35 -49.17 13.31
C ALA A 18 -19.93 -50.14 12.27
N GLY A 19 -19.12 -51.08 11.74
CA GLY A 19 -19.54 -52.09 10.78
C GLY A 19 -19.30 -51.72 9.30
N VAL A 20 -18.60 -50.63 9.02
CA VAL A 20 -18.20 -50.28 7.64
C VAL A 20 -17.08 -51.23 7.19
N PRO A 21 -17.18 -51.86 6.01
CA PRO A 21 -16.13 -52.72 5.47
C PRO A 21 -14.77 -52.00 5.38
N ASP A 22 -13.69 -52.72 5.66
CA ASP A 22 -12.34 -52.16 5.81
C ASP A 22 -11.92 -51.23 4.66
N LYS A 23 -12.11 -51.68 3.41
CA LYS A 23 -11.79 -50.87 2.23
C LYS A 23 -12.59 -49.58 2.16
N GLN A 24 -13.89 -49.62 2.44
CA GLN A 24 -14.74 -48.43 2.44
C GLN A 24 -14.35 -47.45 3.55
N ALA A 25 -14.07 -47.97 4.74
CA ALA A 25 -13.64 -47.14 5.87
C ALA A 25 -12.32 -46.41 5.59
N GLU A 26 -11.39 -47.07 4.92
CA GLU A 26 -10.11 -46.49 4.51
C GLU A 26 -10.27 -45.45 3.39
N ASP A 27 -11.04 -45.78 2.35
CA ASP A 27 -11.30 -44.87 1.23
C ASP A 27 -12.04 -43.59 1.69
N GLU A 28 -13.08 -43.73 2.53
CA GLU A 28 -13.80 -42.58 3.09
C GLU A 28 -12.90 -41.70 3.97
N ALA A 29 -12.03 -42.31 4.76
CA ALA A 29 -11.07 -41.58 5.58
C ALA A 29 -10.08 -40.80 4.72
N ALA A 30 -9.57 -41.40 3.64
CA ALA A 30 -8.63 -40.76 2.73
C ALA A 30 -9.24 -39.53 2.06
N VAL A 31 -10.46 -39.66 1.52
CA VAL A 31 -11.17 -38.54 0.87
C VAL A 31 -11.43 -37.38 1.84
N LEU A 32 -11.82 -37.68 3.08
CA LEU A 32 -12.02 -36.65 4.10
C LEU A 32 -10.71 -35.98 4.53
N ALA A 33 -9.61 -36.73 4.59
CA ALA A 33 -8.29 -36.17 4.89
C ALA A 33 -7.83 -35.21 3.79
N GLU A 34 -8.06 -35.55 2.52
CA GLU A 34 -7.78 -34.68 1.38
C GLU A 34 -8.63 -33.39 1.41
N ALA A 35 -9.92 -33.51 1.71
CA ALA A 35 -10.81 -32.37 1.85
C ALA A 35 -10.39 -31.44 3.01
N ALA A 36 -9.99 -32.02 4.14
CA ALA A 36 -9.49 -31.26 5.30
C ALA A 36 -8.17 -30.54 4.98
N ALA A 37 -7.25 -31.19 4.25
CA ALA A 37 -5.99 -30.58 3.82
C ALA A 37 -6.23 -29.41 2.85
N LEU A 38 -7.21 -29.53 1.95
CA LEU A 38 -7.59 -28.44 1.05
C LEU A 38 -8.14 -27.22 1.79
N GLU A 39 -8.94 -27.43 2.85
CA GLU A 39 -9.47 -26.34 3.67
C GLU A 39 -8.36 -25.55 4.38
N VAL A 40 -7.32 -26.23 4.87
CA VAL A 40 -6.15 -25.57 5.48
C VAL A 40 -5.42 -24.72 4.43
N ASN A 41 -5.13 -25.28 3.25
CA ASN A 41 -4.48 -24.55 2.17
C ASN A 41 -5.27 -23.31 1.75
N LEU A 42 -6.60 -23.40 1.69
CA LEU A 42 -7.49 -22.28 1.38
C LEU A 42 -7.45 -21.18 2.46
N LYS A 43 -7.38 -21.55 3.74
CA LYS A 43 -7.24 -20.59 4.85
C LYS A 43 -5.91 -19.86 4.77
N ASP A 44 -4.82 -20.59 4.57
CA ASP A 44 -3.49 -20.01 4.45
C ASP A 44 -3.41 -19.05 3.25
N LEU A 45 -3.95 -19.45 2.10
CA LEU A 45 -4.02 -18.60 0.91
C LEU A 45 -4.85 -17.33 1.15
N LYS A 46 -5.96 -17.44 1.89
CA LYS A 46 -6.79 -16.29 2.25
C LYS A 46 -6.06 -15.34 3.19
N GLU A 47 -5.32 -15.86 4.16
CA GLU A 47 -4.51 -15.06 5.08
C GLU A 47 -3.39 -14.33 4.34
N GLU A 48 -2.72 -14.99 3.39
CA GLU A 48 -1.71 -14.39 2.54
C GLU A 48 -2.30 -13.29 1.65
N LEU A 49 -3.46 -13.53 1.04
CA LEU A 49 -4.16 -12.51 0.25
C LEU A 49 -4.54 -11.28 1.08
N LEU A 50 -5.03 -11.48 2.31
CA LEU A 50 -5.33 -10.38 3.23
C LEU A 50 -4.08 -9.65 3.69
N ALA A 51 -2.97 -10.36 3.89
CA ALA A 51 -1.68 -9.75 4.18
C ALA A 51 -1.20 -8.88 3.00
N HIS A 52 -1.30 -9.40 1.78
CA HIS A 52 -0.94 -8.69 0.55
C HIS A 52 -1.82 -7.46 0.33
N GLN A 53 -3.14 -7.59 0.51
CA GLN A 53 -4.08 -6.46 0.41
C GLN A 53 -3.75 -5.35 1.41
N ARG A 54 -3.38 -5.72 2.65
CA ARG A 54 -2.96 -4.75 3.67
C ARG A 54 -1.63 -4.07 3.32
N ALA A 55 -0.69 -4.81 2.74
CA ALA A 55 0.56 -4.24 2.23
C ALA A 55 0.29 -3.20 1.15
N MET A 56 -0.51 -3.54 0.12
CA MET A 56 -0.86 -2.60 -0.94
C MET A 56 -1.55 -1.35 -0.42
N HIS A 57 -2.47 -1.47 0.56
CA HIS A 57 -3.12 -0.29 1.14
C HIS A 57 -2.10 0.63 1.83
N ARG A 58 -1.16 0.06 2.61
CA ARG A 58 -0.11 0.86 3.24
C ARG A 58 0.80 1.54 2.22
N ASP A 59 1.15 0.85 1.14
CA ASP A 59 2.01 1.41 0.09
C ASP A 59 1.30 2.56 -0.65
N ILE A 60 0.00 2.43 -0.91
CA ILE A 60 -0.82 3.50 -1.50
C ILE A 60 -0.89 4.70 -0.56
N ASP A 61 -1.13 4.49 0.73
CA ASP A 61 -1.20 5.57 1.71
C ASP A 61 0.15 6.29 1.88
N ALA A 62 1.26 5.53 1.89
CA ALA A 62 2.60 6.08 1.89
C ALA A 62 2.88 6.92 0.63
N LEU A 63 2.52 6.41 -0.54
CA LEU A 63 2.68 7.12 -1.81
C LEU A 63 1.85 8.42 -1.84
N ARG A 64 0.61 8.38 -1.34
CA ARG A 64 -0.23 9.58 -1.21
C ARG A 64 0.42 10.63 -0.33
N HIS A 65 0.94 10.24 0.84
CA HIS A 65 1.65 11.17 1.72
C HIS A 65 2.93 11.74 1.11
N GLU A 66 3.71 10.92 0.38
CA GLU A 66 4.88 11.41 -0.34
C GLU A 66 4.48 12.42 -1.41
N MET A 67 3.42 12.14 -2.18
CA MET A 67 2.88 13.07 -3.17
C MET A 67 2.47 14.40 -2.54
N ASP A 68 1.67 14.38 -1.47
CA ASP A 68 1.24 15.60 -0.78
C ASP A 68 2.43 16.44 -0.30
N THR A 69 3.45 15.78 0.25
CA THR A 69 4.68 16.44 0.71
C THR A 69 5.43 17.07 -0.47
N ARG A 70 5.57 16.36 -1.58
CA ARG A 70 6.24 16.88 -2.79
C ARG A 70 5.45 18.02 -3.41
N PHE A 71 4.12 17.96 -3.45
CA PHE A 71 3.29 19.07 -3.93
C PHE A 71 3.46 20.31 -3.07
N ALA A 72 3.38 20.17 -1.75
CA ALA A 72 3.62 21.29 -0.82
C ALA A 72 5.02 21.89 -1.00
N GLN A 73 6.04 21.05 -1.24
CA GLN A 73 7.39 21.52 -1.52
C GLN A 73 7.47 22.28 -2.86
N VAL A 74 6.79 21.80 -3.89
CA VAL A 74 6.71 22.46 -5.20
C VAL A 74 6.04 23.83 -5.07
N ASP A 75 4.91 23.91 -4.37
CA ASP A 75 4.20 25.18 -4.11
C ASP A 75 5.09 26.18 -3.38
N ALA A 76 5.79 25.74 -2.33
CA ALA A 76 6.73 26.59 -1.60
C ALA A 76 7.85 27.13 -2.50
N ARG A 77 8.37 26.31 -3.42
CA ARG A 77 9.40 26.75 -4.39
C ARG A 77 8.83 27.75 -5.39
N PHE A 78 7.59 27.57 -5.85
CA PHE A 78 6.92 28.54 -6.73
C PHE A 78 6.75 29.90 -6.05
N VAL A 79 6.26 29.93 -4.81
CA VAL A 79 6.12 31.18 -4.03
C VAL A 79 7.47 31.87 -3.84
N GLN A 80 8.53 31.11 -3.54
CA GLN A 80 9.87 31.69 -3.42
C GLN A 80 10.39 32.28 -4.74
N LEU A 81 10.12 31.62 -5.87
CA LEU A 81 10.48 32.13 -7.19
C LEU A 81 9.71 33.41 -7.51
N GLU A 82 8.41 33.45 -7.23
CA GLU A 82 7.56 34.63 -7.41
C GLU A 82 8.08 35.81 -6.59
N GLN A 83 8.38 35.61 -5.30
CA GLN A 83 8.97 36.64 -4.44
C GLN A 83 10.29 37.17 -4.99
N ARG A 84 11.20 36.27 -5.41
CA ARG A 84 12.48 36.68 -6.00
C ARG A 84 12.29 37.48 -7.29
N LEU A 85 11.31 37.10 -8.12
CA LEU A 85 10.97 37.84 -9.34
C LEU A 85 10.41 39.21 -9.00
N ILE A 86 9.47 39.33 -8.06
CA ILE A 86 8.91 40.59 -7.61
C ILE A 86 10.02 41.52 -7.10
N ILE A 87 10.94 41.02 -6.27
CA ILE A 87 12.07 41.81 -5.75
C ILE A 87 12.99 42.27 -6.89
N LYS A 88 13.37 41.37 -7.79
CA LYS A 88 14.26 41.70 -8.92
C LYS A 88 13.63 42.72 -9.86
N LEU A 89 12.36 42.55 -10.20
CA LEU A 89 11.62 43.46 -11.06
C LEU A 89 11.41 44.81 -10.37
N GLY A 90 11.04 44.83 -9.09
CA GLY A 90 10.90 46.06 -8.31
C GLY A 90 12.21 46.86 -8.25
N ALA A 91 13.34 46.20 -7.99
CA ALA A 91 14.65 46.84 -7.99
C ALA A 91 15.02 47.42 -9.36
N LEU A 92 14.75 46.68 -10.44
CA LEU A 92 14.98 47.15 -11.82
C LEU A 92 14.10 48.37 -12.17
N MET A 93 12.85 48.38 -11.72
CA MET A 93 11.92 49.50 -11.91
C MET A 93 12.40 50.75 -11.16
N ILE A 94 12.79 50.62 -9.89
CA ILE A 94 13.32 51.76 -9.11
C ILE A 94 14.60 52.31 -9.76
N PHE A 95 15.49 51.42 -10.19
CA PHE A 95 16.74 51.80 -10.85
C PHE A 95 16.49 52.57 -12.16
N SER A 96 15.62 52.05 -13.02
CA SER A 96 15.28 52.70 -14.30
C SER A 96 14.59 54.05 -14.11
N VAL A 97 13.63 54.15 -13.18
CA VAL A 97 12.97 55.43 -12.85
C VAL A 97 13.98 56.44 -12.29
N GLY A 98 14.90 56.00 -11.42
CA GLY A 98 15.96 56.85 -10.86
C GLY A 98 16.86 57.45 -11.94
N ILE A 99 17.27 56.65 -12.93
CA ILE A 99 18.08 57.14 -14.07
C ILE A 99 17.31 58.22 -14.85
N VAL A 100 16.03 57.97 -15.17
CA VAL A 100 15.22 58.93 -15.92
C VAL A 100 15.04 60.25 -15.16
N ALA A 101 14.77 60.18 -13.85
CA ALA A 101 14.61 61.36 -13.01
C ALA A 101 15.88 62.24 -12.98
N VAL A 102 17.06 61.63 -12.87
CA VAL A 102 18.34 62.33 -12.92
C VAL A 102 18.56 63.00 -14.27
N LEU A 103 18.22 62.33 -15.38
CA LEU A 103 18.36 62.89 -16.72
C LEU A 103 17.42 64.09 -16.95
N VAL A 104 16.16 64.01 -16.51
CA VAL A 104 15.18 65.10 -16.66
C VAL A 104 15.63 66.34 -15.89
N ASN A 105 16.08 66.17 -14.64
CA ASN A 105 16.58 67.28 -13.81
C ASN A 105 17.89 67.89 -14.32
N PHE A 106 18.64 67.18 -15.16
CA PHE A 106 19.87 67.71 -15.77
C PHE A 106 19.61 68.51 -17.05
N VAL A 107 18.51 68.25 -17.77
CA VAL A 107 18.17 68.89 -19.05
C VAL A 107 17.18 70.06 -18.88
N GLY A 108 16.34 70.05 -17.83
CA GLY A 108 15.43 71.16 -17.47
C GLY A 108 16.05 72.13 -16.49
#